data_AF-A0A9P7G9I9-F1
#
_entry.id   AF-A0A9P7G9I9-F1
#
_cell.length_a   1.000
_cell.length_b   1.000
_cell.length_c   1.000
_cell.angle_alpha   90.00
_cell.angle_beta   90.00
_cell.angle_gamma   90.00
#
_symmetry.space_group_name_H-M   'P 1'
#
loop_
_entity.id
_entity.type
_entity.pdbx_description
1 polymer ?
#
loop_
_entity_poly.entity_id
_entity_poly.type
_entity_poly.pdbx_seq_one_letter_code
_entity_poly.pdbx_strand_id
1 'polypeptide(L)'
;MLQVQTPEAVSSRLAQRLRTTRHLIMHSNIERALADVLAANKEVEIANVLAAYIRVAGFKHQSMDVLTAFERAMDKHPDSKDKVDSASAKLVAELRQDYWQSMIDFGGKQHCCPCCFDLVEQFVEDPDKFEENLRKIHCQAHPGQFTV
;
A
#
# COMPACT_ATOMS: atom_id res chain seq x y z
N MET A 1 -51.19 -11.66 -36.27
CA MET A 1 -50.64 -10.42 -35.66
C MET A 1 -49.36 -10.79 -34.94
N LEU A 2 -48.20 -10.50 -35.55
CA LEU A 2 -46.88 -10.80 -34.99
C LEU A 2 -46.38 -9.56 -34.24
N GLN A 3 -46.20 -9.65 -32.93
CA GLN A 3 -45.63 -8.58 -32.12
C GLN A 3 -44.12 -8.48 -32.41
N VAL A 4 -43.74 -7.40 -33.09
CA VAL A 4 -42.34 -7.01 -33.34
C VAL A 4 -41.77 -6.49 -32.02
N GLN A 5 -40.85 -7.23 -31.41
CA GLN A 5 -40.14 -6.80 -30.20
C GLN A 5 -39.10 -5.74 -30.57
N THR A 6 -39.11 -4.62 -29.86
CA THR A 6 -38.19 -3.50 -30.07
C THR A 6 -36.78 -3.83 -29.55
N PRO A 7 -35.71 -3.42 -30.27
CA PRO A 7 -34.32 -3.81 -29.99
C PRO A 7 -33.75 -3.29 -28.66
N GLU A 8 -34.40 -2.33 -28.00
CA GLU A 8 -33.94 -1.80 -26.72
C GLU A 8 -34.08 -2.78 -25.55
N ALA A 9 -35.02 -3.73 -25.61
CA ALA A 9 -35.29 -4.66 -24.51
C ALA A 9 -34.25 -5.78 -24.38
N VAL A 10 -33.46 -6.06 -25.43
CA VAL A 10 -32.41 -7.11 -25.42
C VAL A 10 -31.11 -6.57 -24.81
N SER A 11 -30.82 -5.28 -25.00
CA SER A 11 -29.61 -4.62 -24.50
C SER A 11 -29.57 -4.54 -22.97
N SER A 12 -30.72 -4.30 -22.32
CA SER A 12 -30.78 -4.19 -20.85
C SER A 12 -30.55 -5.52 -20.12
N ARG A 13 -30.94 -6.65 -20.73
CA ARG A 13 -30.79 -7.99 -20.13
C ARG A 13 -29.36 -8.52 -20.20
N LEU A 14 -28.60 -8.14 -21.23
CA LEU A 14 -27.16 -8.42 -21.33
C LEU A 14 -26.35 -7.54 -20.36
N ALA A 15 -26.71 -6.26 -20.22
CA ALA A 15 -26.10 -5.36 -19.24
C ALA A 15 -26.41 -5.71 -17.77
N GLN A 16 -27.50 -6.46 -17.51
CA GLN A 16 -27.81 -7.03 -16.19
C GLN A 16 -27.12 -8.37 -15.94
N ARG A 17 -26.95 -9.22 -16.96
CA ARG A 17 -26.26 -10.51 -16.84
C ARG A 17 -24.74 -10.38 -16.65
N LEU A 18 -24.11 -9.33 -17.16
CA LEU A 18 -22.70 -9.02 -16.87
C LEU A 18 -22.46 -8.51 -15.44
N ARG A 19 -23.52 -8.20 -14.67
CA ARG A 19 -23.40 -7.81 -13.25
C ARG A 19 -23.52 -8.98 -12.28
N THR A 20 -23.93 -10.16 -12.73
CA THR A 20 -24.32 -11.28 -11.84
C THR A 20 -23.25 -12.36 -11.67
N THR A 21 -22.06 -12.16 -12.20
CA THR A 21 -20.91 -13.04 -11.91
C THR A 21 -19.62 -12.25 -11.68
N ARG A 22 -19.75 -11.06 -11.10
CA ARG A 22 -18.67 -10.52 -10.27
C ARG A 22 -18.69 -11.37 -9.01
N HIS A 23 -18.10 -12.57 -9.08
CA HIS A 23 -17.68 -13.29 -7.88
C HIS A 23 -17.00 -12.21 -7.04
N LEU A 24 -17.58 -11.88 -5.89
CA LEU A 24 -17.05 -10.87 -5.00
C LEU A 24 -15.74 -11.45 -4.46
N ILE A 25 -14.70 -11.43 -5.28
CA ILE A 25 -13.34 -11.64 -4.83
C ILE A 25 -13.17 -10.51 -3.83
N MET A 26 -13.28 -10.88 -2.55
CA MET A 26 -12.99 -9.96 -1.47
C MET A 26 -11.52 -9.64 -1.62
N HIS A 27 -11.25 -8.51 -2.25
CA HIS A 27 -9.92 -8.00 -2.38
C HIS A 27 -9.43 -7.65 -0.98
N SER A 28 -8.19 -8.04 -0.67
CA SER A 28 -7.55 -7.64 0.57
C SER A 28 -7.44 -6.11 0.63
N ASN A 29 -7.27 -5.55 1.83
CA ASN A 29 -7.11 -4.10 1.98
C ASN A 29 -5.88 -3.58 1.19
N ILE A 30 -4.82 -4.38 1.08
CA ILE A 30 -3.63 -4.01 0.29
C ILE A 30 -3.89 -4.07 -1.22
N GLU A 31 -4.64 -5.07 -1.71
CA GLU A 31 -5.05 -5.14 -3.12
C GLU A 31 -5.93 -3.93 -3.51
N ARG A 32 -6.85 -3.54 -2.61
CA ARG A 32 -7.70 -2.36 -2.80
C ARG A 32 -6.88 -1.07 -2.78
N ALA A 33 -5.92 -0.94 -1.87
CA ALA A 33 -5.02 0.21 -1.82
C ALA A 33 -4.20 0.36 -3.11
N LEU A 34 -3.65 -0.74 -3.64
CA LEU A 34 -2.94 -0.75 -4.92
C LEU A 34 -3.86 -0.34 -6.07
N ALA A 35 -5.08 -0.88 -6.12
CA ALA A 35 -6.06 -0.51 -7.13
C ALA A 35 -6.39 1.00 -7.08
N ASP A 36 -6.52 1.58 -5.89
CA ASP A 36 -6.76 3.01 -5.71
C ASP A 36 -5.59 3.87 -6.21
N VAL A 37 -4.34 3.48 -5.92
CA VAL A 37 -3.13 4.17 -6.41
C VAL A 37 -3.06 4.15 -7.94
N LEU A 38 -3.26 2.98 -8.54
CA LEU A 38 -3.27 2.81 -9.99
C LEU A 38 -4.40 3.59 -10.65
N ALA A 39 -5.61 3.57 -10.08
CA ALA A 39 -6.76 4.32 -10.58
C ALA A 39 -6.53 5.85 -10.51
N ALA A 40 -5.73 6.30 -9.55
CA ALA A 40 -5.31 7.70 -9.42
C ALA A 40 -4.15 8.08 -10.37
N ASN A 41 -3.67 7.16 -11.21
CA ASN A 41 -2.48 7.33 -12.07
C ASN A 41 -1.23 7.76 -11.30
N LYS A 42 -1.05 7.23 -10.08
CA LYS A 42 0.16 7.44 -9.28
C LYS A 42 1.11 6.25 -9.42
N GLU A 43 2.40 6.50 -9.18
CA GLU A 43 3.41 5.45 -9.09
C GLU A 43 3.20 4.57 -7.85
N VAL A 44 3.53 3.29 -7.97
CA VAL A 44 3.33 2.28 -6.92
C VAL A 44 4.50 2.33 -5.93
N GLU A 45 4.56 3.42 -5.19
CA GLU A 45 5.56 3.66 -4.14
C GLU A 45 4.96 3.40 -2.75
N ILE A 46 5.81 3.07 -1.77
CA ILE A 46 5.39 2.77 -0.39
C ILE A 46 4.54 3.90 0.20
N ALA A 47 4.94 5.16 0.03
CA ALA A 47 4.21 6.31 0.55
C ALA A 47 2.80 6.40 -0.04
N ASN A 48 2.67 6.25 -1.37
CA ASN A 48 1.39 6.29 -2.06
C ASN A 48 0.47 5.14 -1.64
N VAL A 49 1.03 3.92 -1.54
CA VAL A 49 0.26 2.73 -1.18
C VAL A 49 -0.14 2.72 0.30
N LEU A 50 0.74 3.15 1.21
CA LEU A 50 0.42 3.28 2.63
C LEU A 50 -0.69 4.32 2.85
N ALA A 51 -0.59 5.49 2.20
CA ALA A 51 -1.62 6.52 2.29
C ALA A 51 -2.98 6.02 1.79
N ALA A 52 -2.99 5.21 0.71
CA ALA A 52 -4.21 4.56 0.24
C ALA A 52 -4.71 3.48 1.22
N TYR A 53 -3.80 2.67 1.77
CA TYR A 53 -4.12 1.62 2.73
C TYR A 53 -4.78 2.17 4.00
N ILE A 54 -4.30 3.28 4.54
CA ILE A 54 -4.88 3.97 5.70
C ILE A 54 -6.36 4.29 5.46
N ARG A 55 -6.66 4.86 4.28
CA ARG A 55 -8.05 5.19 3.89
C ARG A 55 -8.90 3.94 3.72
N VAL A 56 -8.39 2.93 3.02
CA VAL A 56 -9.11 1.68 2.73
C VAL A 56 -9.41 0.87 3.99
N ALA A 57 -8.43 0.76 4.90
CA ALA A 57 -8.56 0.01 6.14
C ALA A 57 -9.33 0.77 7.23
N GLY A 58 -9.65 2.05 7.01
CA GLY A 58 -10.49 2.86 7.90
C GLY A 58 -9.77 3.33 9.17
N PHE A 59 -8.44 3.47 9.12
CA PHE A 59 -7.68 4.06 10.21
C PHE A 59 -7.97 5.57 10.28
N LYS A 60 -8.38 6.05 11.46
CA LYS A 60 -8.73 7.46 11.68
C LYS A 60 -7.50 8.35 11.84
N HIS A 61 -6.43 7.77 12.38
CA HIS A 61 -5.19 8.45 12.68
C HIS A 61 -4.03 7.55 12.24
N GLN A 62 -2.97 8.19 11.77
CA GLN A 62 -1.71 7.52 11.53
C GLN A 62 -1.11 7.17 12.90
N SER A 63 -0.63 5.95 13.07
CA SER A 63 0.01 5.48 14.30
C SER A 63 0.90 4.28 13.98
N MET A 64 1.74 3.86 14.93
CA MET A 64 2.55 2.64 14.78
C MET A 64 1.70 1.41 14.47
N ASP A 65 0.49 1.33 15.01
CA ASP A 65 -0.45 0.23 14.73
C ASP A 65 -0.82 0.14 13.24
N VAL A 66 -0.86 1.27 12.54
CA VAL A 66 -1.11 1.33 11.09
C VAL A 66 0.05 0.69 10.33
N LEU A 67 1.29 1.05 10.68
CA LEU A 67 2.49 0.52 10.04
C LEU A 67 2.58 -0.99 10.25
N THR A 68 2.40 -1.45 11.49
CA THR A 68 2.36 -2.89 11.79
C THR A 68 1.23 -3.59 11.05
N ALA A 69 0.04 -2.98 10.92
CA ALA A 69 -1.06 -3.56 10.15
C ALA A 69 -0.77 -3.62 8.65
N PHE A 70 -0.07 -2.62 8.11
CA PHE A 70 0.36 -2.55 6.73
C PHE A 70 1.43 -3.61 6.41
N GLU A 71 2.47 -3.72 7.25
CA GLU A 71 3.49 -4.76 7.18
C GLU A 71 2.86 -6.15 7.19
N ARG A 72 1.95 -6.42 8.13
CA ARG A 72 1.21 -7.69 8.21
C ARG A 72 0.36 -7.95 6.97
N ALA A 73 -0.20 -6.92 6.34
CA ALA A 73 -1.00 -7.07 5.13
C ALA A 73 -0.13 -7.41 3.90
N MET A 74 1.07 -6.86 3.81
CA MET A 74 2.05 -7.22 2.77
C MET A 74 2.63 -8.62 3.00
N ASP A 75 2.92 -8.98 4.25
CA ASP A 75 3.53 -10.27 4.59
C ASP A 75 2.59 -11.45 4.31
N LYS A 76 1.30 -11.26 4.57
CA LYS A 76 0.23 -12.22 4.24
C LYS A 76 -0.05 -12.35 2.73
N HIS A 77 0.63 -11.61 1.87
CA HIS A 77 0.43 -11.71 0.42
C HIS A 77 1.57 -12.51 -0.25
N PRO A 78 1.26 -13.50 -1.12
CA PRO A 78 -0.06 -14.05 -1.47
C PRO A 78 -0.51 -15.20 -0.54
N ASP A 79 -1.60 -15.01 0.22
CA ASP A 79 -2.12 -16.04 1.14
C ASP A 79 -2.80 -17.24 0.45
N SER A 80 -3.13 -17.14 -0.85
CA SER A 80 -3.78 -18.23 -1.60
C SER A 80 -2.89 -18.72 -2.74
N LYS A 81 -2.66 -20.03 -2.80
CA LYS A 81 -1.90 -20.72 -3.87
C LYS A 81 -2.35 -20.34 -5.28
N ASP A 82 -3.63 -19.99 -5.45
CA ASP A 82 -4.23 -19.62 -6.73
C ASP A 82 -3.91 -18.19 -7.19
N LYS A 83 -3.36 -17.34 -6.31
CA LYS A 83 -3.06 -15.92 -6.60
C LYS A 83 -1.57 -15.61 -6.74
N VAL A 84 -0.70 -16.62 -6.60
CA VAL A 84 0.76 -16.40 -6.59
C VAL A 84 1.25 -15.71 -7.87
N ASP A 85 0.63 -16.01 -9.01
CA ASP A 85 0.99 -15.44 -10.32
C ASP A 85 0.16 -14.21 -10.73
N SER A 86 -0.71 -13.69 -9.86
CA SER A 86 -1.52 -12.52 -10.21
C SER A 86 -0.66 -11.26 -10.32
N ALA A 87 -1.09 -10.32 -11.18
CA ALA A 87 -0.43 -9.02 -11.29
C ALA A 87 -0.39 -8.27 -9.95
N SER A 88 -1.45 -8.38 -9.14
CA SER A 88 -1.48 -7.80 -7.79
C SER A 88 -0.46 -8.43 -6.86
N ALA A 89 -0.27 -9.76 -6.90
CA ALA A 89 0.69 -10.44 -6.06
C ALA A 89 2.13 -10.04 -6.40
N LYS A 90 2.45 -9.87 -7.69
CA LYS A 90 3.75 -9.35 -8.13
C LYS A 90 4.00 -7.94 -7.62
N LEU A 91 3.03 -7.04 -7.75
CA LEU A 91 3.13 -5.67 -7.23
C LEU A 91 3.31 -5.63 -5.71
N VAL A 92 2.58 -6.45 -4.95
CA VAL A 92 2.78 -6.52 -3.49
C VAL A 92 4.16 -7.09 -3.14
N ALA A 93 4.66 -8.07 -3.91
CA ALA A 93 5.98 -8.64 -3.69
C ALA A 93 7.10 -7.62 -3.96
N GLU A 94 6.98 -6.83 -5.04
CA GLU A 94 7.88 -5.72 -5.35
C GLU A 94 7.83 -4.65 -4.26
N LEU A 95 6.63 -4.20 -3.87
CA LEU A 95 6.45 -3.20 -2.81
C LEU A 95 7.06 -3.66 -1.48
N ARG A 96 6.88 -4.94 -1.13
CA ARG A 96 7.48 -5.54 0.07
C ARG A 96 9.00 -5.55 -0.02
N GLN A 97 9.55 -5.89 -1.18
CA GLN A 97 11.00 -5.88 -1.40
C GLN A 97 11.54 -4.46 -1.23
N ASP A 98 10.93 -3.46 -1.87
CA ASP A 98 11.32 -2.06 -1.76
C ASP A 98 11.22 -1.56 -0.31
N TYR A 99 10.17 -1.96 0.41
CA TYR A 99 9.99 -1.62 1.82
C TYR A 99 11.13 -2.17 2.68
N TRP A 100 11.39 -3.48 2.61
CA TRP A 100 12.45 -4.06 3.42
C TRP A 100 13.84 -3.59 2.99
N GLN A 101 14.06 -3.36 1.69
CA GLN A 101 15.30 -2.78 1.20
C GLN A 101 15.52 -1.40 1.80
N SER A 102 14.51 -0.53 1.79
CA SER A 102 14.61 0.78 2.42
C SER A 102 14.91 0.65 3.91
N MET A 103 14.17 -0.18 4.66
CA MET A 103 14.39 -0.42 6.09
C MET A 103 15.77 -0.99 6.41
N ILE A 104 16.30 -1.89 5.59
CA ILE A 104 17.65 -2.48 5.74
C ILE A 104 18.73 -1.47 5.39
N ASP A 105 18.52 -0.64 4.36
CA ASP A 105 19.46 0.42 3.99
C ASP A 105 19.52 1.51 5.07
N PHE A 106 18.42 1.73 5.80
CA PHE A 106 18.43 2.50 7.05
C PHE A 106 19.15 1.77 8.20
N GLY A 107 19.25 0.44 8.14
CA GLY A 107 19.65 -0.46 9.24
C GLY A 107 20.99 -1.20 9.09
N GLY A 108 21.81 -0.95 8.06
CA GLY A 108 23.22 -1.36 8.06
C GLY A 108 24.06 -0.59 9.08
N LYS A 109 23.53 0.52 9.59
CA LYS A 109 24.03 1.27 10.75
C LYS A 109 22.97 1.13 11.83
N GLN A 110 23.27 0.48 12.95
CA GLN A 110 22.41 0.50 14.14
C GLN A 110 21.91 1.93 14.37
N HIS A 111 20.60 2.10 14.62
CA HIS A 111 20.03 3.38 15.05
C HIS A 111 20.85 3.90 16.23
N CYS A 112 21.75 4.84 15.95
CA CYS A 112 22.78 5.33 16.87
C CYS A 112 22.23 6.42 17.80
N CYS A 113 21.08 7.02 17.46
CA CYS A 113 20.48 8.08 18.25
C CYS A 113 18.96 7.92 18.42
N PRO A 114 18.41 8.44 19.54
CA PRO A 114 16.97 8.67 19.70
C PRO A 114 16.34 9.52 18.58
N CYS A 115 17.12 10.33 17.88
CA CYS A 115 16.65 11.18 16.79
C CYS A 115 16.17 10.43 15.52
N CYS A 116 16.54 9.16 15.37
CA CYS A 116 16.01 8.30 14.31
C CYS A 116 14.59 7.77 14.63
N PHE A 117 14.16 7.81 15.90
CA PHE A 117 12.83 7.38 16.33
C PHE A 117 11.77 8.42 15.95
N ASP A 118 12.07 9.70 16.13
CA ASP A 118 11.18 10.82 15.77
C ASP A 118 10.84 10.85 14.26
N LEU A 119 11.65 10.19 13.44
CA LEU A 119 11.46 10.07 11.99
C LEU A 119 10.24 9.21 11.64
N VAL A 120 10.00 8.16 12.44
CA VAL A 120 8.83 7.30 12.29
C VAL A 120 7.57 8.04 12.75
N GLU A 121 7.67 8.90 13.75
CA GLU A 121 6.57 9.79 14.14
C GLU A 121 6.32 10.90 13.10
N GLN A 122 7.36 11.47 12.49
CA GLN A 122 7.18 12.48 11.44
C GLN A 122 6.59 11.90 10.14
N PHE A 123 6.89 10.64 9.81
CA PHE A 123 6.23 9.92 8.73
C PHE A 123 4.71 9.86 8.91
N VAL A 124 4.30 9.67 10.17
CA VAL A 124 2.92 9.56 10.62
C VAL A 124 2.19 10.91 10.55
N GLU A 125 2.89 12.05 10.62
CA GLU A 125 2.26 13.37 10.56
C GLU A 125 2.09 13.92 9.12
N ASP A 126 3.07 13.68 8.23
CA ASP A 126 3.08 14.23 6.87
C ASP A 126 3.75 13.25 5.87
N PRO A 127 2.98 12.37 5.21
CA PRO A 127 3.53 11.34 4.33
C PRO A 127 4.15 11.92 3.06
N ASP A 128 3.69 13.08 2.60
CA ASP A 128 4.22 13.75 1.41
C ASP A 128 5.62 14.33 1.68
N LYS A 129 5.94 14.62 2.95
CA LYS A 129 7.29 15.04 3.37
C LYS A 129 8.16 13.89 3.83
N PHE A 130 7.68 12.65 3.82
CA PHE A 130 8.45 11.50 4.28
C PHE A 130 9.79 11.38 3.57
N GLU A 131 9.79 11.37 2.22
CA GLU A 131 11.04 11.30 1.47
C GLU A 131 11.97 12.50 1.73
N GLU A 132 11.39 13.69 1.91
CA GLU A 132 12.16 14.90 2.20
C GLU A 132 12.78 14.85 3.61
N ASN A 133 12.02 14.35 4.60
CA ASN A 133 12.45 14.18 5.98
C ASN A 133 13.47 13.03 6.12
N LEU A 134 13.28 11.93 5.36
CA LEU A 134 14.26 10.86 5.20
C LEU A 134 15.59 11.40 4.65
N ARG A 135 15.54 12.28 3.64
CA ARG A 135 16.74 12.92 3.08
C ARG A 135 17.40 13.91 4.03
N LYS A 136 16.61 14.58 4.90
CA LYS A 136 17.11 15.56 5.88
C LYS A 136 17.80 14.91 7.08
N ILE A 137 17.39 13.71 7.50
CA ILE A 137 17.93 13.06 8.71
C ILE A 137 19.17 12.21 8.37
N HIS A 138 20.04 12.80 7.56
CA HIS A 138 21.44 12.43 7.60
C HIS A 138 21.95 12.89 8.96
N CYS A 139 22.30 11.95 9.86
CA CYS A 139 23.20 12.26 10.96
C CYS A 139 24.49 12.81 10.33
N GLN A 140 24.56 14.13 10.15
CA GLN A 140 25.80 14.83 9.92
C GLN A 140 26.53 14.83 11.25
N ALA A 141 27.55 13.96 11.34
CA ALA A 141 28.69 14.14 12.22
C ALA A 141 28.41 14.36 13.73
N HIS A 142 28.36 13.26 14.50
CA HIS A 142 28.91 13.29 15.86
C HIS A 142 30.15 12.40 15.96
N PRO A 143 31.30 12.80 15.37
CA PRO A 143 32.57 12.19 15.72
C PRO A 143 32.97 12.65 17.12
N GLY A 144 32.51 11.95 18.18
CA GLY A 144 33.16 12.11 19.48
C GLY A 144 32.37 12.03 20.77
N GLN A 145 31.24 11.32 20.86
CA GLN A 145 30.60 11.11 22.18
C GLN A 145 30.09 9.68 22.38
N PHE A 146 31.01 8.72 22.40
CA PHE A 146 30.83 7.50 23.21
C PHE A 146 32.20 7.07 23.73
N THR A 147 32.65 7.69 24.82
CA THR A 147 33.60 7.06 25.74
C THR A 147 32.78 6.25 26.74
N VAL A 148 33.00 4.93 26.74
CA VAL A 148 32.47 3.94 27.69
C VAL A 148 32.98 4.25 29.10
#